data_AF-A0A2S1Q7A3-F1
#
_entry.id   AF-A0A2S1Q7A3-F1
#
_cell.length_a   1.000
_cell.length_b   1.000
_cell.length_c   1.000
_cell.angle_alpha   90.00
_cell.angle_beta   90.00
_cell.angle_gamma   90.00
#
_symmetry.space_group_name_H-M   'P 1'
#
loop_
_entity.id
_entity.type
_entity.pdbx_description
1 polymer ?
#
loop_
_entity_poly.entity_id
_entity_poly.type
_entity_poly.pdbx_seq_one_letter_code
_entity_poly.pdbx_strand_id
1 'polypeptide(L)'
;MDEKSLYAHILNLSDPWQVKSLSLDENAGSVTVTIEIAENTRLACPTCGKSCSVHDHRHRKWRHLDTCQFTTIVEADVPRIMCPEHGCLTLPVPWAGPGSRYTLLFESFVLSWLKISTVDAVRKQLKLSWNAVDGIMTRAVKRGLARIKKPLSARHMNVDEVAFKKGHRYITVISDRDGRALALTDDRGTESLAGYLRTLTDGQLLAIKTLSMDMNAGYIRAARIHLPSAVEKIAFDRFHVAKQLGEVVDKTRQNEHPHLPVESRHQAKGTRFLWQYSDKWMTESRQEKLMWLRAQMKLTSQCWALKELAKDIWNRPWSEERRSDWQRWLALAANSDVPMMKNAAKTIGKRLYGILNAMRHSVSNGNAEALNSKIRLLRIKARGYRNRERFKLGVMFHYGKLNMAF
;
A
#
# COMPACT_ATOMS: atom_id res chain seq x y z
N MET A 1 -39.22 -24.06 15.09
CA MET A 1 -37.77 -24.22 15.31
C MET A 1 -37.52 -23.87 16.76
N ASP A 2 -36.96 -24.79 17.54
CA ASP A 2 -36.61 -24.50 18.94
C ASP A 2 -35.33 -23.65 19.02
N GLU A 3 -35.02 -23.14 20.20
CA GLU A 3 -33.86 -22.28 20.43
C GLU A 3 -32.54 -22.98 20.06
N LYS A 4 -32.39 -24.28 20.37
CA LYS A 4 -31.17 -25.04 20.08
C LYS A 4 -30.96 -25.21 18.58
N SER A 5 -32.00 -25.55 17.83
CA SER A 5 -31.97 -25.67 16.37
C SER A 5 -31.66 -24.32 15.71
N LEU A 6 -32.21 -23.23 16.24
CA LEU A 6 -31.92 -21.88 15.77
C LEU A 6 -30.43 -21.55 15.91
N TYR A 7 -29.85 -21.77 17.10
CA TYR A 7 -28.42 -21.50 17.32
C TYR A 7 -27.51 -22.47 16.56
N ALA A 8 -27.90 -23.74 16.41
CA ALA A 8 -27.18 -24.69 15.57
C ALA A 8 -27.11 -24.19 14.11
N HIS A 9 -28.22 -23.68 13.59
CA HIS A 9 -28.30 -23.10 12.24
C HIS A 9 -27.48 -21.81 12.10
N ILE A 10 -27.61 -20.87 13.05
CA ILE A 10 -26.88 -19.59 13.04
C ILE A 10 -25.36 -19.81 13.10
N LEU A 11 -24.91 -20.78 13.92
CA LEU A 11 -23.49 -21.12 14.05
C LEU A 11 -23.00 -22.03 12.92
N ASN A 12 -23.88 -22.42 11.99
CA ASN A 12 -23.61 -23.34 10.89
C ASN A 12 -22.95 -24.64 11.40
N LEU A 13 -23.50 -25.20 12.49
CA LEU A 13 -23.03 -26.46 13.03
C LEU A 13 -23.41 -27.59 12.08
N SER A 14 -22.52 -28.56 11.98
CA SER A 14 -22.70 -29.78 11.22
C SER A 14 -22.35 -30.95 12.13
N ASP A 15 -22.94 -32.10 11.83
CA ASP A 15 -22.60 -33.35 12.49
C ASP A 15 -21.06 -33.53 12.52
N PRO A 16 -20.46 -33.87 13.66
CA PRO A 16 -21.07 -34.37 14.91
C PRO A 16 -21.35 -33.30 15.99
N TRP A 17 -21.30 -32.01 15.67
CA TRP A 17 -21.43 -30.93 16.66
C TRP A 17 -22.88 -30.48 16.84
N GLN A 18 -23.34 -30.38 18.09
CA GLN A 18 -24.71 -29.97 18.44
C GLN A 18 -24.75 -28.98 19.61
N VAL A 19 -25.80 -28.17 19.66
CA VAL A 19 -26.04 -27.26 20.79
C VAL A 19 -26.57 -28.08 21.97
N LYS A 20 -25.79 -28.14 23.05
CA LYS A 20 -26.17 -28.79 24.31
C LYS A 20 -27.17 -27.95 25.09
N SER A 21 -26.83 -26.69 25.32
CA SER A 21 -27.59 -25.77 26.17
C SER A 21 -27.33 -24.32 25.80
N LEU A 22 -28.29 -23.48 26.18
CA LEU A 22 -28.23 -22.02 26.07
C LEU A 22 -28.44 -21.44 27.46
N SER A 23 -27.66 -20.41 27.81
CA SER A 23 -27.78 -19.71 29.08
C SER A 23 -27.72 -18.20 28.83
N LEU A 24 -28.70 -17.46 29.34
CA LEU A 24 -28.74 -16.00 29.32
C LEU A 24 -28.35 -15.50 30.72
N ASP A 25 -27.33 -14.66 30.78
CA ASP A 25 -26.96 -13.90 31.98
C ASP A 25 -27.24 -12.42 31.73
N GLU A 26 -28.37 -11.94 32.27
CA GLU A 26 -28.81 -10.55 32.12
C GLU A 26 -27.87 -9.57 32.85
N ASN A 27 -27.30 -9.97 33.98
CA ASN A 27 -26.41 -9.14 34.78
C ASN A 27 -25.06 -8.95 34.08
N ALA A 28 -24.50 -10.03 33.52
CA ALA A 28 -23.28 -9.97 32.72
C ALA A 28 -23.53 -9.41 31.30
N GLY A 29 -24.79 -9.36 30.87
CA GLY A 29 -25.16 -8.94 29.52
C GLY A 29 -24.63 -9.90 28.45
N SER A 30 -24.76 -11.22 28.69
CA SER A 30 -24.20 -12.25 27.80
C SER A 30 -25.10 -13.45 27.58
N VAL A 31 -24.99 -14.07 26.40
CA VAL A 31 -25.59 -15.36 26.07
C VAL A 31 -24.48 -16.38 25.86
N THR A 32 -24.55 -17.51 26.57
CA THR A 32 -23.61 -18.62 26.41
C THR A 32 -24.27 -19.76 25.65
N VAL A 33 -23.66 -20.16 24.53
CA VAL A 33 -24.05 -21.31 23.72
C VAL A 33 -23.04 -22.43 23.98
N THR A 34 -23.47 -23.45 24.72
CA THR A 34 -22.64 -24.62 25.00
C THR A 34 -22.83 -25.63 23.89
N ILE A 35 -21.74 -25.97 23.19
CA ILE A 35 -21.71 -26.96 22.12
C ILE A 35 -21.03 -28.21 22.64
N GLU A 36 -21.56 -29.36 22.26
CA GLU A 36 -20.94 -30.66 22.50
C GLU A 36 -20.81 -31.46 21.21
N ILE A 37 -20.01 -32.52 21.27
CA ILE A 37 -19.93 -33.52 20.22
C ILE A 37 -20.89 -34.66 20.55
N ALA A 38 -21.61 -35.17 19.56
CA ALA A 38 -22.54 -36.27 19.76
C ALA A 38 -21.84 -37.50 20.36
N GLU A 39 -22.53 -38.21 21.24
CA GLU A 39 -22.01 -39.42 21.87
C GLU A 39 -21.64 -40.49 20.83
N ASN A 40 -20.63 -41.31 21.12
CA ASN A 40 -20.14 -42.38 20.25
C ASN A 40 -19.60 -41.93 18.88
N THR A 41 -19.33 -40.64 18.69
CA THR A 41 -18.69 -40.13 17.47
C THR A 41 -17.28 -40.72 17.31
N ARG A 42 -17.01 -41.35 16.16
CA ARG A 42 -15.66 -41.80 15.81
C ARG A 42 -14.79 -40.60 15.45
N LEU A 43 -13.76 -40.34 16.24
CA LEU A 43 -12.82 -39.25 16.01
C LEU A 43 -11.64 -39.70 15.18
N ALA A 44 -11.15 -38.81 14.32
CA ALA A 44 -10.04 -39.06 13.41
C ALA A 44 -8.93 -38.02 13.58
N CYS A 45 -7.69 -38.45 13.33
CA CYS A 45 -6.54 -37.55 13.29
C CYS A 45 -6.73 -36.48 12.20
N PRO A 46 -6.69 -35.17 12.54
CA PRO A 46 -6.84 -34.12 11.53
C PRO A 46 -5.66 -34.03 10.55
N THR A 47 -4.57 -34.75 10.81
CA THR A 47 -3.38 -34.79 9.96
C THR A 47 -3.35 -36.02 9.05
N CYS A 48 -3.58 -37.23 9.58
CA CYS A 48 -3.51 -38.48 8.80
C CYS A 48 -4.83 -39.22 8.60
N GLY A 49 -5.94 -38.74 9.17
CA GLY A 49 -7.28 -39.31 8.99
C GLY A 49 -7.56 -40.63 9.71
N LYS A 50 -6.56 -41.23 10.38
CA LYS A 50 -6.74 -42.48 11.14
C LYS A 50 -7.67 -42.28 12.33
N SER A 51 -8.54 -43.25 12.61
CA SER A 51 -9.37 -43.23 13.82
C SER A 51 -8.50 -43.27 15.08
N CYS A 52 -8.81 -42.44 16.06
CA CYS A 52 -8.01 -42.28 17.27
C CYS A 52 -8.93 -42.25 18.51
N SER A 53 -8.43 -42.75 19.63
CA SER A 53 -9.10 -42.62 20.92
C SER A 53 -9.01 -41.19 21.44
N VAL A 54 -10.01 -40.80 22.24
CA VAL A 54 -9.98 -39.56 23.02
C VAL A 54 -8.93 -39.70 24.13
N HIS A 55 -8.03 -38.73 24.22
CA HIS A 55 -7.11 -38.55 25.32
C HIS A 55 -7.82 -37.90 26.52
N ASP A 56 -8.32 -36.68 26.29
CA ASP A 56 -9.05 -35.86 27.24
C ASP A 56 -9.79 -34.74 26.48
N HIS A 57 -10.42 -33.82 27.22
CA HIS A 57 -11.10 -32.67 26.65
C HIS A 57 -10.47 -31.37 27.12
N ARG A 58 -10.50 -30.36 26.26
CA ARG A 58 -10.05 -29.01 26.59
C ARG A 58 -11.22 -28.04 26.47
N HIS A 59 -11.64 -27.52 27.61
CA HIS A 59 -12.63 -26.46 27.66
C HIS A 59 -12.13 -25.20 26.94
N ARG A 60 -12.94 -24.67 26.03
CA ARG A 60 -12.61 -23.47 25.24
C ARG A 60 -13.84 -22.58 25.10
N LYS A 61 -13.58 -21.27 25.09
CA LYS A 61 -14.57 -20.22 24.85
C LYS A 61 -14.19 -19.37 23.64
N TRP A 62 -15.17 -19.00 22.84
CA TRP A 62 -15.05 -18.11 21.70
C TRP A 62 -16.07 -17.00 21.76
N ARG A 63 -15.64 -15.78 21.46
CA ARG A 63 -16.55 -14.67 21.22
C ARG A 63 -17.19 -14.81 19.84
N HIS A 64 -18.52 -14.77 19.80
CA HIS A 64 -19.34 -14.76 18.58
C HIS A 64 -19.97 -13.37 18.34
N LEU A 65 -20.75 -13.21 17.26
CA LEU A 65 -21.56 -12.01 17.03
C LEU A 65 -22.60 -11.84 18.14
N ASP A 66 -22.94 -10.61 18.46
CA ASP A 66 -23.94 -10.31 19.50
C ASP A 66 -25.32 -10.83 19.12
N THR A 67 -25.97 -11.49 20.08
CA THR A 67 -27.40 -11.73 20.03
C THR A 67 -28.08 -10.50 20.62
N CYS A 68 -28.58 -9.61 19.76
CA CYS A 68 -29.17 -8.32 20.14
C CYS A 68 -28.18 -7.48 20.98
N GLN A 69 -28.56 -7.08 22.20
CA GLN A 69 -27.71 -6.34 23.13
C GLN A 69 -26.71 -7.22 23.91
N PHE A 70 -26.83 -8.54 23.80
CA PHE A 70 -26.08 -9.49 24.63
C PHE A 70 -24.83 -10.01 23.92
N THR A 71 -23.74 -10.06 24.66
CA THR A 71 -22.48 -10.67 24.23
C THR A 71 -22.62 -12.18 24.10
N THR A 72 -22.58 -12.70 22.88
CA THR A 72 -22.63 -14.15 22.65
C THR A 72 -21.25 -14.79 22.79
N ILE A 73 -21.18 -15.78 23.66
CA ILE A 73 -20.02 -16.65 23.89
C ILE A 73 -20.40 -18.06 23.46
N VAL A 74 -19.61 -18.65 22.57
CA VAL A 74 -19.68 -20.07 22.26
C VAL A 74 -18.67 -20.78 23.14
N GLU A 75 -19.06 -21.86 23.80
CA GLU A 75 -18.14 -22.68 24.59
C GLU A 75 -18.31 -24.16 24.26
N ALA A 76 -17.22 -24.91 24.32
CA ALA A 76 -17.23 -26.34 24.06
C ALA A 76 -16.05 -27.01 24.76
N ASP A 77 -16.27 -28.25 25.19
CA ASP A 77 -15.21 -29.16 25.61
C ASP A 77 -14.66 -29.87 24.39
N VAL A 78 -13.59 -29.32 23.82
CA VAL A 78 -13.04 -29.83 22.55
C VAL A 78 -12.21 -31.08 22.81
N PRO A 79 -12.51 -32.22 22.17
CA PRO A 79 -11.73 -33.43 22.35
C PRO A 79 -10.29 -33.25 21.89
N ARG A 80 -9.35 -33.80 22.66
CA ARG A 80 -7.99 -34.08 22.23
C ARG A 80 -7.85 -35.57 22.01
N ILE A 81 -7.24 -35.96 20.91
CA ILE A 81 -7.06 -37.35 20.52
C ILE A 81 -5.59 -37.76 20.63
N MET A 82 -5.33 -39.06 20.86
CA MET A 82 -3.98 -39.63 20.78
C MET A 82 -3.76 -40.29 19.42
N CYS A 83 -2.98 -39.63 18.56
CA CYS A 83 -2.52 -40.24 17.31
C CYS A 83 -1.17 -40.94 17.54
N PRO A 84 -1.00 -42.22 17.16
CA PRO A 84 0.28 -42.93 17.30
C PRO A 84 1.45 -42.24 16.55
N GLU A 85 1.16 -41.53 15.47
CA GLU A 85 2.18 -40.85 14.64
C GLU A 85 2.39 -39.38 15.01
N HIS A 86 1.31 -38.67 15.38
CA HIS A 86 1.32 -37.21 15.54
C HIS A 86 1.17 -36.75 16.99
N GLY A 87 1.07 -37.67 17.94
CA GLY A 87 0.90 -37.40 19.37
C GLY A 87 -0.49 -36.87 19.73
N CYS A 88 -0.55 -36.08 20.80
CA CYS A 88 -1.78 -35.49 21.32
C CYS A 88 -2.20 -34.27 20.49
N LEU A 89 -3.35 -34.36 19.80
CA LEU A 89 -3.88 -33.30 18.93
C LEU A 89 -5.26 -32.84 19.40
N THR A 90 -5.47 -31.53 19.48
CA THR A 90 -6.82 -30.96 19.69
C THR A 90 -7.59 -30.96 18.38
N LEU A 91 -8.82 -31.46 18.38
CA LEU A 91 -9.65 -31.45 17.18
C LEU A 91 -9.94 -30.02 16.70
N PRO A 92 -9.96 -29.78 15.38
CA PRO A 92 -10.46 -28.53 14.82
C PRO A 92 -11.97 -28.41 15.09
N VAL A 93 -12.44 -27.17 15.28
CA VAL A 93 -13.87 -26.87 15.39
C VAL A 93 -14.33 -26.15 14.13
N PRO A 94 -15.54 -26.41 13.61
CA PRO A 94 -15.99 -25.83 12.34
C PRO A 94 -16.21 -24.31 12.42
N TRP A 95 -16.53 -23.77 13.60
CA TRP A 95 -16.84 -22.35 13.79
C TRP A 95 -15.64 -21.46 14.13
N ALA A 96 -14.41 -21.98 14.30
CA ALA A 96 -13.26 -21.16 14.68
C ALA A 96 -11.91 -21.67 14.16
N GLY A 97 -11.03 -20.74 13.80
CA GLY A 97 -9.69 -21.08 13.31
C GLY A 97 -8.76 -21.60 14.42
N PRO A 98 -7.68 -22.33 14.05
CA PRO A 98 -6.71 -22.84 15.01
C PRO A 98 -6.17 -21.73 15.93
N GLY A 99 -6.22 -21.98 17.25
CA GLY A 99 -5.74 -21.04 18.28
C GLY A 99 -6.55 -19.74 18.44
N SER A 100 -7.63 -19.52 17.67
CA SER A 100 -8.46 -18.33 17.85
C SER A 100 -9.38 -18.47 19.07
N ARG A 101 -9.67 -17.31 19.69
CA ARG A 101 -10.71 -17.10 20.71
C ARG A 101 -11.96 -16.45 20.12
N TYR A 102 -12.07 -16.42 18.80
CA TYR A 102 -13.14 -15.79 18.06
C TYR A 102 -13.65 -16.76 17.00
N THR A 103 -14.96 -16.75 16.79
CA THR A 103 -15.58 -17.51 15.69
C THR A 103 -15.22 -16.91 14.33
N LEU A 104 -15.28 -17.71 13.25
CA LEU A 104 -14.99 -17.26 11.88
C LEU A 104 -15.90 -16.09 11.46
N LEU A 105 -17.19 -16.18 11.81
CA LEU A 105 -18.18 -15.13 11.55
C LEU A 105 -17.87 -13.84 12.31
N PHE A 106 -17.50 -13.93 13.59
CA PHE A 106 -17.09 -12.76 14.37
C PHE A 106 -15.82 -12.12 13.81
N GLU A 107 -14.79 -12.92 13.49
CA GLU A 107 -13.59 -12.39 12.85
C GLU A 107 -13.92 -11.70 11.51
N SER A 108 -14.78 -12.29 10.68
CA SER A 108 -15.24 -11.68 9.43
C SER A 108 -15.88 -10.32 9.63
N PHE A 109 -16.72 -10.19 10.66
CA PHE A 109 -17.36 -8.94 11.03
C PHE A 109 -16.36 -7.90 11.54
N VAL A 110 -15.41 -8.28 12.40
CA VAL A 110 -14.33 -7.36 12.80
C VAL A 110 -13.55 -6.87 11.58
N LEU A 111 -13.24 -7.76 10.64
CA LEU A 111 -12.49 -7.42 9.42
C LEU A 111 -13.28 -6.48 8.50
N SER A 112 -14.61 -6.61 8.39
CA SER A 112 -15.43 -5.70 7.58
C SER A 112 -15.43 -4.28 8.17
N TRP A 113 -15.56 -4.16 9.49
CA TRP A 113 -15.43 -2.88 10.20
C TRP A 113 -14.04 -2.27 10.07
N LEU A 114 -13.00 -3.09 10.17
CA LEU A 114 -11.62 -2.63 10.00
C LEU A 114 -11.34 -2.07 8.61
N LYS A 115 -12.08 -2.48 7.56
CA LYS A 115 -11.90 -1.91 6.21
C LYS A 115 -12.36 -0.45 6.11
N ILE A 116 -13.32 -0.04 6.92
CA ILE A 116 -13.96 1.28 6.85
C ILE A 116 -13.63 2.20 8.03
N SER A 117 -13.07 1.66 9.12
CA SER A 117 -12.81 2.39 10.36
C SER A 117 -11.38 2.20 10.88
N THR A 118 -11.05 2.84 12.01
CA THR A 118 -9.74 2.70 12.66
C THR A 118 -9.74 1.54 13.65
N VAL A 119 -8.58 0.93 13.89
CA VAL A 119 -8.41 -0.12 14.92
C VAL A 119 -8.93 0.34 16.29
N ASP A 120 -8.72 1.61 16.64
CA ASP A 120 -9.16 2.17 17.91
C ASP A 120 -10.68 2.29 18.03
N ALA A 121 -11.35 2.70 16.96
CA ALA A 121 -12.80 2.78 16.94
C ALA A 121 -13.42 1.38 17.00
N VAL A 122 -12.91 0.43 16.20
CA VAL A 122 -13.41 -0.95 16.17
C VAL A 122 -13.22 -1.65 17.52
N ARG A 123 -12.06 -1.51 18.16
CA ARG A 123 -11.83 -2.16 19.47
C ARG A 123 -12.78 -1.64 20.54
N LYS A 124 -13.07 -0.33 20.55
CA LYS A 124 -13.98 0.30 21.51
C LYS A 124 -15.42 -0.14 21.25
N GLN A 125 -15.85 -0.08 19.98
CA GLN A 125 -17.21 -0.46 19.58
C GLN A 125 -17.52 -1.91 19.90
N LEU A 126 -16.57 -2.82 19.64
CA LEU A 126 -16.76 -4.26 19.84
C LEU A 126 -16.25 -4.76 21.20
N LYS A 127 -15.87 -3.84 22.10
CA LYS A 127 -15.34 -4.14 23.45
C LYS A 127 -14.17 -5.14 23.42
N LEU A 128 -13.29 -5.01 22.43
CA LEU A 128 -12.12 -5.88 22.24
C LEU A 128 -10.83 -5.22 22.76
N SER A 129 -9.90 -6.04 23.22
CA SER A 129 -8.53 -5.57 23.46
C SER A 129 -7.83 -5.22 22.14
N TRP A 130 -6.83 -4.35 22.21
CA TRP A 130 -6.04 -3.99 21.03
C TRP A 130 -5.35 -5.22 20.41
N ASN A 131 -4.79 -6.11 21.24
CA ASN A 131 -4.14 -7.35 20.79
C ASN A 131 -5.10 -8.32 20.10
N ALA A 132 -6.38 -8.33 20.48
CA ALA A 132 -7.39 -9.13 19.82
C ALA A 132 -7.59 -8.68 18.37
N VAL A 133 -7.78 -7.38 18.16
CA VAL A 133 -8.00 -6.80 16.82
C VAL A 133 -6.74 -6.94 15.95
N ASP A 134 -5.55 -6.68 16.51
CA ASP A 134 -4.26 -6.91 15.83
C ASP A 134 -4.08 -8.37 15.41
N GLY A 135 -4.43 -9.31 16.30
CA GLY A 135 -4.37 -10.74 16.03
C GLY A 135 -5.33 -11.20 14.93
N ILE A 136 -6.58 -10.70 14.93
CA ILE A 136 -7.57 -10.99 13.88
C ILE A 136 -7.07 -10.48 12.53
N MET A 137 -6.64 -9.22 12.46
CA MET A 137 -6.08 -8.63 11.24
C MET A 137 -4.86 -9.41 10.73
N THR A 138 -3.96 -9.80 11.64
CA THR A 138 -2.76 -10.56 11.31
C THR A 138 -3.08 -11.92 10.70
N ARG A 139 -4.01 -12.67 11.29
CA ARG A 139 -4.47 -13.96 10.75
C ARG A 139 -5.13 -13.79 9.38
N ALA A 140 -5.93 -12.74 9.20
CA ALA A 140 -6.58 -12.44 7.92
C ALA A 140 -5.56 -12.17 6.81
N VAL A 141 -4.56 -11.31 7.06
CA VAL A 141 -3.47 -11.03 6.10
C VAL A 141 -2.67 -12.30 5.81
N LYS A 142 -2.31 -13.08 6.84
CA LYS A 142 -1.58 -14.36 6.66
C LYS A 142 -2.34 -15.30 5.73
N ARG A 143 -3.65 -15.45 5.94
CA ARG A 143 -4.53 -16.27 5.09
C ARG A 143 -4.60 -15.76 3.67
N GLY A 144 -4.80 -14.46 3.49
CA GLY A 144 -4.86 -13.84 2.17
C GLY A 144 -3.55 -13.98 1.39
N LEU A 145 -2.40 -13.90 2.07
CA LEU A 145 -1.09 -14.13 1.47
C LEU A 145 -0.82 -15.60 1.14
N ALA A 146 -1.38 -16.55 1.90
CA ALA A 146 -1.23 -17.98 1.63
C ALA A 146 -2.02 -18.45 0.40
N ARG A 147 -3.11 -17.76 0.05
CA ARG A 147 -3.95 -18.04 -1.13
C ARG A 147 -3.35 -17.55 -2.45
N ILE A 148 -2.25 -16.80 -2.40
CA ILE A 148 -1.61 -16.24 -3.59
C ILE A 148 -0.37 -17.07 -3.92
N LYS A 149 -0.18 -17.39 -5.21
CA LYS A 149 1.10 -17.90 -5.71
C LYS A 149 2.17 -16.84 -5.47
N LYS A 150 3.02 -17.06 -4.48
CA LYS A 150 4.12 -16.16 -4.16
C LYS A 150 5.29 -16.38 -5.14
N PRO A 151 6.06 -15.33 -5.43
CA PRO A 151 5.86 -13.93 -4.99
C PRO A 151 4.83 -13.18 -5.85
N LEU A 152 4.26 -12.11 -5.29
CA LEU A 152 3.41 -11.19 -6.04
C LEU A 152 4.25 -10.41 -7.05
N SER A 153 3.81 -10.36 -8.31
CA SER A 153 4.41 -9.58 -9.38
C SER A 153 3.33 -9.02 -10.30
N ALA A 154 3.66 -7.97 -11.04
CA ALA A 154 2.79 -7.37 -12.04
C ALA A 154 3.59 -6.96 -13.29
N ARG A 155 2.92 -6.87 -14.43
CA ARG A 155 3.54 -6.40 -15.69
C ARG A 155 3.99 -4.94 -15.60
N HIS A 156 3.27 -4.12 -14.85
CA HIS A 156 3.58 -2.71 -14.64
C HIS A 156 3.68 -2.47 -13.14
N MET A 157 4.90 -2.20 -12.68
CA MET A 157 5.19 -1.97 -11.27
C MET A 157 5.69 -0.56 -11.03
N ASN A 158 5.48 -0.07 -9.81
CA ASN A 158 5.98 1.20 -9.32
C ASN A 158 6.72 0.96 -8.01
N VAL A 159 7.85 1.65 -7.81
CA VAL A 159 8.60 1.67 -6.55
C VAL A 159 8.71 3.11 -6.06
N ASP A 160 8.30 3.34 -4.82
CA ASP A 160 8.37 4.65 -4.17
C ASP A 160 8.58 4.51 -2.64
N GLU A 161 8.86 5.61 -1.97
CA GLU A 161 9.17 5.67 -0.54
C GLU A 161 8.05 6.34 0.25
N VAL A 162 7.65 5.70 1.35
CA VAL A 162 6.76 6.32 2.35
C VAL A 162 7.49 6.47 3.68
N ALA A 163 7.42 7.67 4.25
CA ALA A 163 7.96 7.91 5.58
C ALA A 163 7.23 7.05 6.63
N PHE A 164 7.96 6.28 7.42
CA PHE A 164 7.44 5.53 8.55
C PHE A 164 7.34 6.41 9.81
N LYS A 165 8.42 7.12 10.15
CA LYS A 165 8.52 8.06 11.29
C LYS A 165 9.32 9.31 10.87
N LYS A 166 9.13 10.42 11.57
CA LYS A 166 10.04 11.58 11.48
C LYS A 166 11.49 11.12 11.77
N GLY A 167 12.47 11.76 11.13
CA GLY A 167 13.89 11.42 11.28
C GLY A 167 14.41 10.36 10.29
N HIS A 168 14.08 10.50 9.00
CA HIS A 168 14.64 9.71 7.90
C HIS A 168 14.42 8.18 7.96
N ARG A 169 13.29 7.73 8.51
CA ARG A 169 12.89 6.31 8.46
C ARG A 169 11.84 6.10 7.37
N TYR A 170 12.19 5.33 6.34
CA TYR A 170 11.34 5.10 5.17
C TYR A 170 10.97 3.62 5.05
N ILE A 171 9.91 3.35 4.32
CA ILE A 171 9.53 2.02 3.83
C ILE A 171 9.38 2.15 2.33
N THR A 172 10.01 1.22 1.61
CA THR A 172 9.87 1.12 0.17
C THR A 172 8.58 0.37 -0.14
N VAL A 173 7.72 0.98 -0.95
CA VAL A 173 6.44 0.42 -1.38
C VAL A 173 6.58 0.00 -2.83
N ILE A 174 6.42 -1.30 -3.09
CA ILE A 174 6.28 -1.84 -4.45
C ILE A 174 4.79 -2.04 -4.72
N SER A 175 4.29 -1.49 -5.82
CA SER A 175 2.88 -1.53 -6.18
C SER A 175 2.68 -1.82 -7.67
N ASP A 176 1.48 -2.25 -8.05
CA ASP A 176 1.08 -2.33 -9.46
C ASP A 176 0.48 -1.00 -9.97
N ARG A 177 0.17 -0.96 -11.27
CA ARG A 177 -0.49 0.19 -11.91
C ARG A 177 -1.90 0.49 -11.35
N ASP A 178 -2.56 -0.46 -10.71
CA ASP A 178 -3.91 -0.33 -10.16
C ASP A 178 -3.92 0.07 -8.67
N GLY A 179 -2.76 0.47 -8.14
CA GLY A 179 -2.59 0.91 -6.76
C GLY A 179 -2.69 -0.22 -5.73
N ARG A 180 -2.43 -1.47 -6.12
CA ARG A 180 -2.27 -2.61 -5.19
C ARG A 180 -0.85 -2.62 -4.64
N ALA A 181 -0.71 -2.73 -3.33
CA ALA A 181 0.58 -3.01 -2.70
C ALA A 181 0.98 -4.48 -2.97
N LEU A 182 2.13 -4.68 -3.62
CA LEU A 182 2.69 -6.00 -3.91
C LEU A 182 3.67 -6.44 -2.83
N ALA A 183 4.51 -5.51 -2.36
CA ALA A 183 5.49 -5.74 -1.31
C ALA A 183 5.86 -4.45 -0.58
N LEU A 184 6.29 -4.59 0.67
CA LEU A 184 6.78 -3.51 1.52
C LEU A 184 8.10 -3.94 2.13
N THR A 185 9.18 -3.24 1.79
CA THR A 185 10.53 -3.54 2.28
C THR A 185 11.05 -2.44 3.19
N ASP A 186 11.90 -2.83 4.14
CA ASP A 186 12.44 -1.87 5.09
C ASP A 186 13.40 -0.91 4.43
N ASP A 187 13.41 0.31 4.98
CA ASP A 187 14.31 1.38 4.63
C ASP A 187 14.20 1.77 3.14
N ARG A 188 15.20 2.52 2.67
CA ARG A 188 15.28 3.03 1.30
C ARG A 188 16.59 2.65 0.67
N GLY A 189 16.60 2.51 -0.66
CA GLY A 189 17.82 2.36 -1.45
C GLY A 189 17.90 1.06 -2.23
N THR A 190 19.12 0.70 -2.61
CA THR A 190 19.38 -0.43 -3.51
C THR A 190 18.81 -1.74 -2.98
N GLU A 191 19.04 -2.04 -1.70
CA GLU A 191 18.71 -3.35 -1.13
C GLU A 191 17.21 -3.57 -0.94
N SER A 192 16.43 -2.50 -0.73
CA SER A 192 14.99 -2.61 -0.52
C SER A 192 14.25 -3.08 -1.79
N LEU A 193 14.67 -2.60 -2.96
CA LEU A 193 14.17 -3.09 -4.25
C LEU A 193 14.86 -4.39 -4.69
N ALA A 194 16.17 -4.51 -4.49
CA ALA A 194 16.92 -5.71 -4.87
C ALA A 194 16.41 -6.95 -4.14
N GLY A 195 16.17 -6.86 -2.83
CA GLY A 195 15.63 -7.94 -2.02
C GLY A 195 14.28 -8.44 -2.56
N TYR A 196 13.39 -7.54 -2.97
CA TYR A 196 12.13 -7.91 -3.62
C TYR A 196 12.34 -8.58 -4.98
N LEU A 197 13.16 -7.98 -5.87
CA LEU A 197 13.40 -8.53 -7.21
C LEU A 197 14.02 -9.92 -7.16
N ARG A 198 14.90 -10.21 -6.19
CA ARG A 198 15.49 -11.55 -5.97
C ARG A 198 14.47 -12.61 -5.54
N THR A 199 13.30 -12.22 -5.03
CA THR A 199 12.24 -13.20 -4.73
C THR A 199 11.50 -13.67 -5.97
N LEU A 200 11.51 -12.86 -7.04
CA LEU A 200 10.79 -13.13 -8.29
C LEU A 200 11.45 -14.25 -9.09
N THR A 201 10.63 -15.07 -9.74
CA THR A 201 11.14 -16.07 -10.70
C THR A 201 11.55 -15.41 -12.01
N ASP A 202 12.39 -16.08 -12.80
CA ASP A 202 12.83 -15.56 -14.11
C ASP A 202 11.65 -15.25 -15.04
N GLY A 203 10.64 -16.12 -15.06
CA GLY A 203 9.41 -15.88 -15.82
C GLY A 203 8.67 -14.61 -15.38
N GLN A 204 8.64 -14.33 -14.08
CA GLN A 204 8.05 -13.08 -13.56
C GLN A 204 8.90 -11.86 -13.92
N LEU A 205 10.22 -11.96 -13.80
CA LEU A 205 11.15 -10.88 -14.16
C LEU A 205 11.07 -10.52 -15.65
N LEU A 206 10.95 -11.52 -16.51
CA LEU A 206 10.74 -11.35 -17.95
C LEU A 206 9.37 -10.73 -18.27
N ALA A 207 8.32 -11.10 -17.53
CA ALA A 207 6.97 -10.58 -17.72
C ALA A 207 6.80 -9.09 -17.34
N ILE A 208 7.69 -8.52 -16.52
CA ILE A 208 7.69 -7.09 -16.19
C ILE A 208 7.97 -6.30 -17.48
N LYS A 209 7.03 -5.43 -17.85
CA LYS A 209 7.14 -4.49 -18.97
C LYS A 209 7.67 -3.14 -18.53
N THR A 210 7.22 -2.65 -17.38
CA THR A 210 7.69 -1.35 -16.85
C THR A 210 7.91 -1.40 -15.34
N LEU A 211 8.97 -0.75 -14.90
CA LEU A 211 9.25 -0.45 -13.51
C LEU A 211 9.39 1.07 -13.36
N SER A 212 8.32 1.71 -12.88
CA SER A 212 8.29 3.14 -12.63
C SER A 212 8.99 3.48 -11.32
N MET A 213 9.82 4.52 -11.33
CA MET A 213 10.58 4.95 -10.17
C MET A 213 10.99 6.43 -10.26
N ASP A 214 11.42 6.99 -9.14
CA ASP A 214 12.20 8.23 -9.13
C ASP A 214 13.61 7.98 -9.71
N MET A 215 14.33 9.05 -10.05
CA MET A 215 15.71 9.05 -10.53
C MET A 215 16.74 8.67 -9.45
N ASN A 216 16.31 8.02 -8.36
CA ASN A 216 17.16 7.52 -7.29
C ASN A 216 18.19 6.51 -7.82
N ALA A 217 19.47 6.82 -7.62
CA ALA A 217 20.57 5.99 -8.13
C ALA A 217 20.58 4.57 -7.55
N GLY A 218 20.08 4.36 -6.34
CA GLY A 218 19.97 3.05 -5.69
C GLY A 218 18.96 2.14 -6.39
N TYR A 219 17.75 2.64 -6.68
CA TYR A 219 16.74 1.86 -7.41
C TYR A 219 17.17 1.54 -8.83
N ILE A 220 17.78 2.51 -9.52
CA ILE A 220 18.32 2.28 -10.87
C ILE A 220 19.40 1.20 -10.84
N ARG A 221 20.29 1.21 -9.84
CA ARG A 221 21.31 0.17 -9.66
C ARG A 221 20.69 -1.19 -9.39
N ALA A 222 19.74 -1.28 -8.46
CA ALA A 222 19.05 -2.53 -8.12
C ALA A 222 18.33 -3.13 -9.34
N ALA A 223 17.61 -2.30 -10.10
CA ALA A 223 16.96 -2.73 -11.33
C ALA A 223 17.98 -3.19 -12.37
N ARG A 224 19.08 -2.46 -12.58
CA ARG A 224 20.12 -2.87 -13.55
C ARG A 224 20.78 -4.21 -13.21
N ILE A 225 20.90 -4.56 -11.93
CA ILE A 225 21.52 -5.81 -11.50
C ILE A 225 20.52 -6.97 -11.58
N HIS A 226 19.26 -6.77 -11.17
CA HIS A 226 18.32 -7.87 -10.96
C HIS A 226 17.18 -7.96 -11.98
N LEU A 227 16.95 -6.93 -12.81
CA LEU A 227 15.90 -6.92 -13.82
C LEU A 227 16.49 -7.13 -15.22
N PRO A 228 16.14 -8.21 -15.93
CA PRO A 228 16.55 -8.40 -17.32
C PRO A 228 16.04 -7.26 -18.21
N SER A 229 16.90 -6.76 -19.11
CA SER A 229 16.61 -5.60 -19.97
C SER A 229 16.17 -4.36 -19.19
N ALA A 230 16.77 -4.11 -18.01
CA ALA A 230 16.39 -3.01 -17.13
C ALA A 230 16.29 -1.64 -17.83
N VAL A 231 17.19 -1.34 -18.77
CA VAL A 231 17.20 -0.04 -19.48
C VAL A 231 15.92 0.18 -20.28
N GLU A 232 15.32 -0.88 -20.82
CA GLU A 232 14.07 -0.81 -21.60
C GLU A 232 12.83 -0.76 -20.68
N LYS A 233 12.95 -1.28 -19.46
CA LYS A 233 11.83 -1.41 -18.51
C LYS A 233 11.74 -0.26 -17.52
N ILE A 234 12.85 0.38 -17.16
CA ILE A 234 12.85 1.51 -16.22
C ILE A 234 12.12 2.69 -16.85
N ALA A 235 11.10 3.20 -16.14
CA ALA A 235 10.37 4.41 -16.49
C ALA A 235 10.54 5.44 -15.36
N PHE A 236 10.88 6.69 -15.70
CA PHE A 236 11.01 7.75 -14.69
C PHE A 236 9.70 8.52 -14.52
N ASP A 237 9.36 8.81 -13.26
CA ASP A 237 8.18 9.59 -12.94
C ASP A 237 8.26 11.02 -13.52
N ARG A 238 7.25 11.37 -14.32
CA ARG A 238 7.06 12.72 -14.84
C ARG A 238 7.01 13.76 -13.73
N PHE A 239 6.36 13.46 -12.60
CA PHE A 239 6.21 14.41 -11.50
C PHE A 239 7.57 14.84 -10.95
N HIS A 240 8.52 13.91 -10.79
CA HIS A 240 9.85 14.24 -10.27
C HIS A 240 10.68 15.07 -11.25
N VAL A 241 10.58 14.80 -12.56
CA VAL A 241 11.20 15.65 -13.58
C VAL A 241 10.60 17.05 -13.58
N ALA A 242 9.27 17.16 -13.59
CA ALA A 242 8.58 18.44 -13.54
C ALA A 242 8.90 19.23 -12.27
N LYS A 243 8.97 18.55 -11.12
CA LYS A 243 9.35 19.15 -9.83
C LYS A 243 10.78 19.68 -9.88
N GLN A 244 11.73 18.91 -10.39
CA GLN A 244 13.12 19.36 -10.53
C GLN A 244 13.22 20.62 -11.39
N LEU A 245 12.52 20.67 -12.53
CA LEU A 245 12.50 21.87 -13.39
C LEU A 245 11.80 23.06 -12.70
N GLY A 246 10.70 22.82 -11.97
CA GLY A 246 10.03 23.84 -11.18
C GLY A 246 10.92 24.43 -10.07
N GLU A 247 11.71 23.59 -9.40
CA GLU A 247 12.70 24.03 -8.41
C GLU A 247 13.82 24.87 -9.03
N VAL A 248 14.27 24.54 -10.25
CA VAL A 248 15.23 25.37 -10.99
C VAL A 248 14.64 26.76 -11.29
N VAL A 249 13.38 26.83 -11.74
CA VAL A 249 12.70 28.11 -11.97
C VAL A 249 12.60 28.93 -10.68
N ASP A 250 12.16 28.32 -9.57
CA ASP A 250 11.99 29.05 -8.31
C ASP A 250 13.32 29.51 -7.71
N LYS A 251 14.37 28.69 -7.78
CA LYS A 251 15.71 29.09 -7.30
C LYS A 251 16.33 30.18 -8.18
N THR A 252 16.16 30.10 -9.49
CA THR A 252 16.60 31.17 -10.42
C THR A 252 15.87 32.47 -10.11
N ARG A 253 14.55 32.40 -9.89
CA ARG A 253 13.73 33.55 -9.46
C ARG A 253 14.23 34.16 -8.15
N GLN A 254 14.54 33.33 -7.15
CA GLN A 254 15.07 33.79 -5.87
C GLN A 254 16.43 34.48 -6.01
N ASN A 255 17.28 34.01 -6.93
CA ASN A 255 18.59 34.62 -7.20
C ASN A 255 18.48 35.91 -8.02
N GLU A 256 17.55 36.00 -8.96
CA GLU A 256 17.39 37.16 -9.84
C GLU A 256 16.62 38.31 -9.17
N HIS A 257 15.66 37.98 -8.28
CA HIS A 257 14.79 38.96 -7.63
C HIS A 257 15.52 40.09 -6.85
N PRO A 258 16.60 39.83 -6.07
CA PRO A 258 17.38 40.88 -5.40
C PRO A 258 18.02 41.88 -6.36
N HIS A 259 18.36 41.46 -7.59
CA HIS A 259 19.04 42.28 -8.59
C HIS A 259 18.09 43.17 -9.41
N LEU A 260 16.77 43.05 -9.20
CA LEU A 260 15.80 43.94 -9.83
C LEU A 260 15.88 45.38 -9.26
N PRO A 261 15.54 46.41 -10.05
CA PRO A 261 15.26 47.75 -9.54
C PRO A 261 14.24 47.72 -8.40
N VAL A 262 14.32 48.68 -7.46
CA VAL A 262 13.49 48.70 -6.24
C VAL A 262 12.00 48.61 -6.58
N GLU A 263 11.52 49.43 -7.51
CA GLU A 263 10.11 49.44 -7.95
C GLU A 263 9.67 48.09 -8.53
N SER A 264 10.48 47.52 -9.44
CA SER A 264 10.22 46.19 -10.03
C SER A 264 10.25 45.08 -8.98
N ARG A 265 11.09 45.19 -7.95
CA ARG A 265 11.18 44.23 -6.84
C ARG A 265 9.90 44.20 -6.01
N HIS A 266 9.33 45.37 -5.69
CA HIS A 266 8.04 45.46 -5.00
C HIS A 266 6.93 44.80 -5.81
N GLN A 267 6.88 45.07 -7.11
CA GLN A 267 5.89 44.50 -8.02
C GLN A 267 6.06 43.01 -8.31
N ALA A 268 7.28 42.47 -8.18
CA ALA A 268 7.59 41.05 -8.37
C ALA A 268 7.38 40.21 -7.09
N LYS A 269 7.22 40.85 -5.92
CA LYS A 269 6.99 40.17 -4.65
C LYS A 269 5.68 39.36 -4.69
N GLY A 270 5.70 38.14 -4.13
CA GLY A 270 4.51 37.27 -4.06
C GLY A 270 4.12 36.59 -5.38
N THR A 271 4.89 36.77 -6.46
CA THR A 271 4.53 36.25 -7.80
C THR A 271 4.98 34.82 -8.08
N ARG A 272 5.51 34.10 -7.09
CA ARG A 272 6.05 32.72 -7.22
C ARG A 272 5.10 31.80 -7.99
N PHE A 273 3.82 31.82 -7.66
CA PHE A 273 2.84 30.90 -8.23
C PHE A 273 2.51 31.19 -9.71
N LEU A 274 2.71 32.43 -10.18
CA LEU A 274 2.51 32.78 -11.59
C LEU A 274 3.46 32.01 -12.51
N TRP A 275 4.67 31.69 -12.03
CA TRP A 275 5.65 30.87 -12.76
C TRP A 275 5.32 29.35 -12.72
N GLN A 276 4.35 28.94 -11.90
CA GLN A 276 4.02 27.53 -11.67
C GLN A 276 2.63 27.13 -12.20
N TYR A 277 1.74 28.09 -12.42
CA TYR A 277 0.41 27.82 -12.96
C TYR A 277 0.47 27.19 -14.36
N SER A 278 -0.51 26.32 -14.63
CA SER A 278 -0.81 25.89 -15.98
C SER A 278 -1.79 26.87 -16.63
N ASP A 279 -1.86 26.86 -17.96
CA ASP A 279 -2.71 27.76 -18.74
C ASP A 279 -4.18 27.76 -18.31
N LYS A 280 -4.66 26.63 -17.78
CA LYS A 280 -6.02 26.46 -17.25
C LYS A 280 -6.35 27.37 -16.05
N TRP A 281 -5.34 27.88 -15.33
CA TRP A 281 -5.49 28.76 -14.17
C TRP A 281 -5.06 30.21 -14.46
N MET A 282 -4.82 30.52 -15.74
CA MET A 282 -4.33 31.81 -16.20
C MET A 282 -5.48 32.70 -16.67
N THR A 283 -5.90 33.63 -15.83
CA THR A 283 -6.77 34.74 -16.22
C THR A 283 -5.98 35.79 -17.02
N GLU A 284 -6.65 36.63 -17.79
CA GLU A 284 -6.04 37.70 -18.60
C GLU A 284 -5.10 38.59 -17.77
N SER A 285 -5.58 39.13 -16.65
CA SER A 285 -4.75 39.90 -15.71
C SER A 285 -3.50 39.15 -15.21
N ARG A 286 -3.59 37.84 -14.99
CA ARG A 286 -2.43 37.02 -14.59
C ARG A 286 -1.46 36.81 -15.76
N GLN A 287 -1.97 36.69 -16.99
CA GLN A 287 -1.16 36.57 -18.20
C GLN A 287 -0.38 37.86 -18.44
N GLU A 288 -1.03 39.02 -18.36
CA GLU A 288 -0.37 40.33 -18.44
C GLU A 288 0.72 40.48 -17.38
N LYS A 289 0.43 40.11 -16.13
CA LYS A 289 1.43 40.16 -15.06
C LYS A 289 2.60 39.21 -15.32
N LEU A 290 2.36 38.02 -15.85
CA LEU A 290 3.41 37.08 -16.24
C LEU A 290 4.24 37.61 -17.41
N MET A 291 3.62 38.25 -18.40
CA MET A 291 4.34 38.90 -19.51
C MET A 291 5.28 40.00 -18.99
N TRP A 292 4.79 40.85 -18.10
CA TRP A 292 5.62 41.86 -17.44
C TRP A 292 6.78 41.23 -16.66
N LEU A 293 6.49 40.20 -15.85
CA LEU A 293 7.52 39.48 -15.09
C LEU A 293 8.60 38.85 -15.99
N ARG A 294 8.19 38.30 -17.14
CA ARG A 294 9.10 37.71 -18.14
C ARG A 294 10.04 38.75 -18.76
N ALA A 295 9.61 40.01 -18.87
CA ALA A 295 10.46 41.10 -19.34
C ALA A 295 11.47 41.56 -18.27
N GLN A 296 11.07 41.53 -17.00
CA GLN A 296 11.92 41.96 -15.88
C GLN A 296 12.94 40.89 -15.45
N MET A 297 12.53 39.62 -15.47
CA MET A 297 13.30 38.49 -14.94
C MET A 297 13.70 37.54 -16.08
N LYS A 298 14.69 37.94 -16.89
CA LYS A 298 15.08 37.24 -18.12
C LYS A 298 15.59 35.82 -17.87
N LEU A 299 16.36 35.59 -16.82
CA LEU A 299 16.90 34.25 -16.50
C LEU A 299 15.79 33.32 -16.01
N THR A 300 14.90 33.83 -15.18
CA THR A 300 13.70 33.11 -14.71
C THR A 300 12.77 32.79 -15.87
N SER A 301 12.57 33.74 -16.78
CA SER A 301 11.78 33.59 -18.01
C SER A 301 12.34 32.49 -18.92
N GLN A 302 13.66 32.46 -19.12
CA GLN A 302 14.33 31.39 -19.88
C GLN A 302 14.11 30.02 -19.24
N CYS A 303 14.27 29.90 -17.92
CA CYS A 303 14.02 28.65 -17.21
C CYS A 303 12.56 28.21 -17.29
N TRP A 304 11.63 29.16 -17.16
CA TRP A 304 10.20 28.90 -17.25
C TRP A 304 9.81 28.40 -18.64
N ALA A 305 10.33 29.03 -19.71
CA ALA A 305 10.07 28.61 -21.08
C ALA A 305 10.57 27.18 -21.33
N LEU A 306 11.76 26.83 -20.83
CA LEU A 306 12.29 25.47 -20.90
C LEU A 306 11.44 24.47 -20.10
N LYS A 307 10.95 24.85 -18.92
CA LYS A 307 10.04 24.03 -18.11
C LYS A 307 8.73 23.75 -18.87
N GLU A 308 8.12 24.77 -19.48
CA GLU A 308 6.89 24.60 -20.27
C GLU A 308 7.14 23.79 -21.55
N LEU A 309 8.26 23.99 -22.24
CA LEU A 309 8.63 23.19 -23.41
C LEU A 309 8.79 21.70 -23.04
N ALA A 310 9.45 21.37 -21.92
CA ALA A 310 9.56 19.99 -21.45
C ALA A 310 8.19 19.37 -21.14
N LYS A 311 7.29 20.14 -20.50
CA LYS A 311 5.92 19.72 -20.20
C LYS A 311 5.13 19.47 -21.49
N ASP A 312 5.26 20.36 -22.47
CA ASP A 312 4.62 20.22 -23.77
C ASP A 312 5.10 18.96 -24.51
N ILE A 313 6.42 18.77 -24.63
CA ILE A 313 7.01 17.56 -25.25
C ILE A 313 6.45 16.30 -24.59
N TRP A 314 6.35 16.26 -23.25
CA TRP A 314 5.83 15.10 -22.52
C TRP A 314 4.34 14.84 -22.78
N ASN A 315 3.53 15.89 -22.92
CA ASN A 315 2.08 15.76 -23.11
C ASN A 315 1.70 15.32 -24.53
N ARG A 316 2.62 15.39 -25.49
CA ARG A 316 2.40 14.89 -26.85
C ARG A 316 2.41 13.35 -26.87
N PRO A 317 1.63 12.71 -27.76
CA PRO A 317 1.67 11.26 -27.94
C PRO A 317 3.07 10.72 -28.24
N TRP A 318 3.33 9.48 -27.87
CA TRP A 318 4.61 8.83 -28.18
C TRP A 318 4.80 8.68 -29.69
N SER A 319 5.99 9.06 -30.17
CA SER A 319 6.54 8.79 -31.49
C SER A 319 8.06 8.73 -31.39
N GLU A 320 8.74 8.12 -32.37
CA GLU A 320 10.22 8.07 -32.37
C GLU A 320 10.84 9.48 -32.40
N GLU A 321 10.14 10.46 -32.95
CA GLU A 321 10.53 11.88 -32.97
C GLU A 321 10.61 12.52 -31.58
N ARG A 322 9.91 11.97 -30.56
CA ARG A 322 9.97 12.51 -29.20
C ARG A 322 11.39 12.47 -28.65
N ARG A 323 12.21 11.52 -29.10
CA ARG A 323 13.65 11.48 -28.79
C ARG A 323 14.36 12.74 -29.29
N SER A 324 14.12 13.11 -30.55
CA SER A 324 14.72 14.29 -31.16
C SER A 324 14.25 15.59 -30.49
N ASP A 325 12.98 15.66 -30.09
CA ASP A 325 12.47 16.81 -29.32
C ASP A 325 13.17 16.97 -27.97
N TRP A 326 13.35 15.87 -27.23
CA TRP A 326 14.10 15.90 -25.98
C TRP A 326 15.58 16.23 -26.18
N GLN A 327 16.20 15.76 -27.24
CA GLN A 327 17.58 16.12 -27.59
C GLN A 327 17.71 17.62 -27.89
N ARG A 328 16.74 18.19 -28.63
CA ARG A 328 16.67 19.63 -28.88
C ARG A 328 16.46 20.41 -27.58
N TRP A 329 15.57 19.95 -26.71
CA TRP A 329 15.37 20.54 -25.38
C TRP A 329 16.66 20.52 -24.54
N LEU A 330 17.38 19.40 -24.54
CA LEU A 330 18.66 19.26 -23.82
C LEU A 330 19.72 20.24 -24.36
N ALA A 331 19.80 20.43 -25.68
CA ALA A 331 20.71 21.40 -26.28
C ALA A 331 20.37 22.83 -25.87
N LEU A 332 19.08 23.22 -25.91
CA LEU A 332 18.62 24.53 -25.46
C LEU A 332 18.93 24.76 -23.97
N ALA A 333 18.67 23.77 -23.12
CA ALA A 333 18.91 23.86 -21.69
C ALA A 333 20.41 23.90 -21.34
N ALA A 334 21.26 23.17 -22.07
CA ALA A 334 22.71 23.20 -21.88
C ALA A 334 23.34 24.54 -22.31
N ASN A 335 22.75 25.19 -23.32
CA ASN A 335 23.17 26.50 -23.81
C ASN A 335 22.50 27.69 -23.09
N SER A 336 21.61 27.45 -22.13
CA SER A 336 21.02 28.52 -21.31
C SER A 336 22.06 29.29 -20.50
N ASP A 337 21.75 30.49 -20.02
CA ASP A 337 22.67 31.27 -19.17
C ASP A 337 22.57 30.89 -17.69
N VAL A 338 21.77 29.88 -17.37
CA VAL A 338 21.44 29.50 -15.99
C VAL A 338 22.18 28.21 -15.60
N PRO A 339 23.21 28.25 -14.73
CA PRO A 339 23.98 27.07 -14.34
C PRO A 339 23.13 25.94 -13.76
N MET A 340 22.07 26.30 -13.02
CA MET A 340 21.12 25.35 -12.45
C MET A 340 20.35 24.58 -13.52
N MET A 341 19.98 25.24 -14.63
CA MET A 341 19.32 24.62 -15.76
C MET A 341 20.28 23.71 -16.54
N LYS A 342 21.53 24.14 -16.74
CA LYS A 342 22.58 23.28 -17.32
C LYS A 342 22.77 21.98 -16.53
N ASN A 343 22.77 22.07 -15.20
CA ASN A 343 22.88 20.90 -14.33
C ASN A 343 21.64 20.00 -14.42
N ALA A 344 20.43 20.58 -14.49
CA ALA A 344 19.21 19.82 -14.70
C ALA A 344 19.22 19.09 -16.06
N ALA A 345 19.69 19.75 -17.13
CA ALA A 345 19.86 19.16 -18.45
C ALA A 345 20.82 17.97 -18.43
N LYS A 346 21.98 18.09 -17.76
CA LYS A 346 22.93 16.97 -17.60
C LYS A 346 22.29 15.77 -16.90
N THR A 347 21.50 16.01 -15.85
CA THR A 347 20.80 14.95 -15.12
C THR A 347 19.72 14.28 -15.98
N ILE A 348 18.88 15.07 -16.64
CA ILE A 348 17.82 14.57 -17.53
C ILE A 348 18.42 13.81 -18.71
N GLY A 349 19.50 14.32 -19.33
CA GLY A 349 20.19 13.67 -20.44
C GLY A 349 20.71 12.27 -20.07
N LYS A 350 21.33 12.11 -18.90
CA LYS A 350 21.77 10.79 -18.38
C LYS A 350 20.62 9.81 -18.15
N ARG A 351 19.39 10.32 -18.04
CA ARG A 351 18.18 9.57 -17.68
C ARG A 351 17.13 9.58 -18.80
N LEU A 352 17.47 10.09 -19.98
CA LEU A 352 16.52 10.30 -21.08
C LEU A 352 15.81 8.99 -21.48
N TYR A 353 16.53 7.87 -21.50
CA TYR A 353 15.96 6.56 -21.83
C TYR A 353 14.70 6.23 -20.99
N GLY A 354 14.72 6.51 -19.68
CA GLY A 354 13.59 6.19 -18.81
C GLY A 354 12.43 7.17 -18.94
N ILE A 355 12.70 8.42 -19.37
CA ILE A 355 11.67 9.39 -19.73
C ILE A 355 10.96 8.91 -21.01
N LEU A 356 11.71 8.49 -22.01
CA LEU A 356 11.17 7.96 -23.26
C LEU A 356 10.36 6.68 -23.02
N ASN A 357 10.84 5.77 -22.16
CA ASN A 357 10.06 4.58 -21.76
C ASN A 357 8.75 4.94 -21.06
N ALA A 358 8.78 5.95 -20.18
CA ALA A 358 7.57 6.42 -19.50
C ALA A 358 6.53 6.96 -20.50
N MET A 359 6.98 7.71 -21.52
CA MET A 359 6.12 8.19 -22.61
C MET A 359 5.61 7.02 -23.48
N ARG A 360 6.50 6.11 -23.91
CA ARG A 360 6.18 4.96 -24.77
C ARG A 360 5.10 4.05 -24.16
N HIS A 361 5.16 3.83 -22.85
CA HIS A 361 4.22 2.96 -22.15
C HIS A 361 3.07 3.70 -21.46
N SER A 362 2.98 5.02 -21.65
CA SER A 362 2.00 5.88 -20.98
C SER A 362 1.94 5.60 -19.47
N VAL A 363 3.12 5.51 -18.85
CA VAL A 363 3.25 5.19 -17.42
C VAL A 363 2.70 6.37 -16.62
N SER A 364 1.75 6.07 -15.73
CA SER A 364 1.18 7.05 -14.81
C SER A 364 1.39 6.57 -13.38
N ASN A 365 2.07 7.40 -12.59
CA ASN A 365 2.26 7.17 -11.16
C ASN A 365 1.10 7.67 -10.31
N GLY A 366 0.04 8.21 -10.91
CA GLY A 366 -1.09 8.76 -10.16
C GLY A 366 -1.74 7.77 -9.19
N ASN A 367 -1.84 6.50 -9.58
CA ASN A 367 -2.35 5.45 -8.68
C ASN A 367 -1.36 5.07 -7.56
N ALA A 368 -0.06 5.08 -7.84
CA ALA A 368 0.97 4.87 -6.84
C ALA A 368 1.03 6.04 -5.84
N GLU A 369 0.88 7.27 -6.31
CA GLU A 369 0.79 8.47 -5.47
C GLU A 369 -0.49 8.48 -4.62
N ALA A 370 -1.62 8.09 -5.21
CA ALA A 370 -2.87 7.92 -4.49
C ALA A 370 -2.74 6.84 -3.39
N LEU A 371 -2.05 5.73 -3.68
CA LEU A 371 -1.71 4.71 -2.71
C LEU A 371 -0.82 5.29 -1.59
N ASN A 372 0.23 6.02 -1.92
CA ASN A 372 1.13 6.63 -0.92
C ASN A 372 0.42 7.65 -0.04
N SER A 373 -0.51 8.41 -0.61
CA SER A 373 -1.38 9.33 0.13
C SER A 373 -2.32 8.58 1.09
N LYS A 374 -2.90 7.47 0.64
CA LYS A 374 -3.72 6.57 1.46
C LYS A 374 -2.92 5.93 2.59
N ILE A 375 -1.71 5.45 2.33
CA ILE A 375 -0.78 4.91 3.35
C ILE A 375 -0.43 5.99 4.38
N ARG A 376 -0.17 7.22 3.94
CA ARG A 376 0.08 8.36 4.83
C ARG A 376 -1.13 8.64 5.73
N LEU A 377 -2.35 8.60 5.17
CA LEU A 377 -3.58 8.77 5.92
C LEU A 377 -3.79 7.64 6.94
N LEU A 378 -3.52 6.39 6.58
CA LEU A 378 -3.56 5.25 7.50
C LEU A 378 -2.66 5.49 8.72
N ARG A 379 -1.43 5.95 8.49
CA ARG A 379 -0.48 6.31 9.56
C ARG A 379 -1.01 7.44 10.45
N ILE A 380 -1.61 8.48 9.87
CA ILE A 380 -2.18 9.62 10.61
C ILE A 380 -3.36 9.14 11.48
N LYS A 381 -4.27 8.35 10.90
CA LYS A 381 -5.41 7.76 11.61
C LYS A 381 -4.99 6.87 12.79
N ALA A 382 -3.88 6.14 12.65
CA ALA A 382 -3.30 5.34 13.72
C ALA A 382 -2.54 6.14 14.78
N ARG A 383 -2.37 7.46 14.60
CA ARG A 383 -1.48 8.32 15.40
C ARG A 383 -0.03 7.82 15.43
N GLY A 384 0.40 7.23 14.31
CA GLY A 384 1.73 6.64 14.14
C GLY A 384 1.83 5.17 14.57
N TYR A 385 2.84 4.49 14.03
CA TYR A 385 3.12 3.08 14.34
C TYR A 385 4.43 2.96 15.12
N ARG A 386 4.45 2.09 16.14
CA ARG A 386 5.67 1.78 16.92
C ARG A 386 6.52 0.69 16.27
N ASN A 387 5.88 -0.26 15.59
CA ASN A 387 6.49 -1.44 14.99
C ASN A 387 6.33 -1.39 13.46
N ARG A 388 7.42 -1.61 12.71
CA ARG A 388 7.44 -1.56 11.24
C ARG A 388 6.64 -2.69 10.61
N GLU A 389 6.77 -3.93 11.10
CA GLU A 389 6.02 -5.08 10.60
C GLU A 389 4.51 -4.90 10.74
N ARG A 390 4.05 -4.34 11.86
CA ARG A 390 2.63 -4.02 12.04
C ARG A 390 2.13 -2.96 11.06
N PHE A 391 2.98 -1.98 10.73
CA PHE A 391 2.63 -1.00 9.71
C PHE A 391 2.55 -1.64 8.32
N LYS A 392 3.53 -2.46 7.95
CA LYS A 392 3.50 -3.21 6.68
C LYS A 392 2.27 -4.10 6.59
N LEU A 393 1.93 -4.79 7.68
CA LEU A 393 0.75 -5.64 7.78
C LEU A 393 -0.55 -4.84 7.58
N GLY A 394 -0.68 -3.67 8.22
CA GLY A 394 -1.81 -2.78 8.00
C GLY A 394 -1.93 -2.28 6.56
N VAL A 395 -0.80 -1.92 5.93
CA VAL A 395 -0.79 -1.54 4.51
C VAL A 395 -1.23 -2.72 3.63
N MET A 396 -0.73 -3.94 3.87
CA MET A 396 -1.16 -5.13 3.12
C MET A 396 -2.63 -5.47 3.34
N PHE A 397 -3.14 -5.29 4.56
CA PHE A 397 -4.55 -5.49 4.88
C PHE A 397 -5.46 -4.56 4.05
N HIS A 398 -5.16 -3.26 4.00
CA HIS A 398 -6.00 -2.28 3.33
C HIS A 398 -5.76 -2.19 1.82
N TYR A 399 -4.52 -2.37 1.38
CA TYR A 399 -4.10 -2.03 0.02
C TYR A 399 -3.44 -3.19 -0.75
N GLY A 400 -3.25 -4.36 -0.12
CA GLY A 400 -2.72 -5.55 -0.78
C GLY A 400 -3.73 -6.29 -1.66
N LYS A 401 -5.01 -5.87 -1.66
CA LYS A 401 -6.15 -6.51 -2.37
C LYS A 401 -6.17 -8.03 -2.16
N LEU A 402 -6.01 -8.47 -0.91
CA LEU A 402 -5.92 -9.88 -0.53
C LEU A 402 -7.32 -10.50 -0.38
N ASN A 403 -7.49 -11.76 -0.81
CA ASN A 403 -8.68 -12.54 -0.46
C ASN A 403 -8.55 -13.08 0.98
N MET A 404 -9.15 -12.37 1.93
CA MET A 404 -9.07 -12.68 3.37
C MET A 404 -10.33 -13.38 3.92
N ALA A 405 -11.26 -13.80 3.05
CA ALA A 405 -12.49 -14.50 3.47
C ALA A 405 -12.18 -15.82 4.21
N PHE A 406 -13.13 -16.34 4.97
CA PHE A 406 -13.00 -17.70 5.53
C PHE A 406 -13.21 -18.73 4.46
#